data_AF-A0A9E5FV98-F1
#
_entry.id   AF-A0A9E5FV98-F1
#
_cell.length_a   1.000
_cell.length_b   1.000
_cell.length_c   1.000
_cell.angle_alpha   90.00
_cell.angle_beta   90.00
_cell.angle_gamma   90.00
#
_symmetry.space_group_name_H-M   'P 1'
#
loop_
_entity.id
_entity.type
_entity.pdbx_description
1 polymer ?
#
loop_
_entity_poly.entity_id
_entity_poly.type
_entity_poly.pdbx_seq_one_letter_code
_entity_poly.pdbx_strand_id
1 'polypeptide(L)'
;MNDFKKNPIFYSVITLLVGLFLAGIWFVYSLSSAQATSAKKLNMEVNKYRNLIAGYKVVPEADPISLTPVNVKSAQSDKNELINHQAKLRMAISGPQELRILGKEKITNTELVALMKQSVDEWTKSANDQGIRLLTGENKCDFGFRRYIRNAGSSPRGKFAKIDQQRLIIDFLYKLLADSRSDASGATRTPLLLISIDREPIEILDANPTGEVPRFEADEFTPTRSFRQDKYVETLSFRIKFVSQTSTLRTFLNKLHDTGRPFAITTIEVNTPTPEVVKSLG
;
A
#
# COMPACT_ATOMS: atom_id res chain seq x y z
N MET A 1 41.26 59.00 11.53
CA MET A 1 41.50 58.91 10.07
C MET A 1 42.96 59.07 9.66
N ASN A 2 43.85 59.67 10.48
CA ASN A 2 45.27 59.81 10.12
C ASN A 2 46.07 58.49 10.18
N ASP A 3 45.70 57.51 11.00
CA ASP A 3 46.43 56.23 11.10
C ASP A 3 46.04 55.21 10.02
N PHE A 4 44.81 55.29 9.50
CA PHE A 4 44.33 54.45 8.39
C PHE A 4 45.11 54.70 7.09
N LYS A 5 45.59 55.94 6.88
CA LYS A 5 46.40 56.29 5.71
C LYS A 5 47.84 55.81 5.81
N LYS A 6 48.35 55.55 7.02
CA LYS A 6 49.74 55.11 7.23
C LYS A 6 49.92 53.61 6.95
N ASN A 7 48.93 52.79 7.28
CA ASN A 7 48.98 51.33 7.09
C ASN A 7 47.65 50.79 6.52
N PRO A 8 47.29 51.11 5.27
CA PRO A 8 45.97 50.83 4.70
C PRO A 8 45.66 49.33 4.67
N ILE A 9 46.65 48.49 4.34
CA ILE A 9 46.47 47.04 4.22
C ILE A 9 46.12 46.41 5.58
N PHE A 10 46.80 46.82 6.66
CA PHE A 10 46.57 46.26 8.00
C PHE A 10 45.13 46.52 8.48
N TYR A 11 44.64 47.74 8.33
CA TYR A 11 43.28 48.09 8.75
C TYR A 11 42.19 47.51 7.83
N SER A 12 42.46 47.33 6.53
CA SER A 12 41.55 46.61 5.64
C SER A 12 41.42 45.13 6.03
N VAL A 13 42.52 44.46 6.39
CA VAL A 13 42.49 43.07 6.86
C VAL A 13 41.73 42.94 8.18
N ILE A 14 41.92 43.86 9.13
CA ILE A 14 41.16 43.86 10.39
C ILE A 14 39.66 44.05 10.13
N THR A 15 39.29 44.97 9.24
CA THR A 15 37.88 45.23 8.91
C THR A 15 37.23 44.00 8.25
N LEU A 16 37.97 43.30 7.39
CA LEU A 16 37.52 42.05 6.77
C LEU A 16 37.35 40.93 7.81
N LEU A 17 38.29 40.78 8.75
CA LEU A 17 38.20 39.79 9.83
C LEU A 17 37.02 40.06 10.78
N VAL A 18 36.78 41.33 11.14
CA VAL A 18 35.62 41.72 11.94
C VAL A 18 34.31 41.45 11.18
N GLY A 19 34.27 41.73 9.87
CA GLY A 19 33.12 41.41 9.02
C GLY A 19 32.80 39.92 8.96
N LEU A 20 33.83 39.07 8.76
CA LEU A 20 33.70 37.61 8.77
C LEU A 20 33.23 37.08 10.13
N PHE A 21 33.74 37.65 11.21
CA PHE A 21 33.34 37.27 12.57
C PHE A 21 31.86 37.57 12.84
N LEU A 22 31.40 38.77 12.49
CA LEU A 22 29.98 39.15 12.63
C LEU A 22 29.06 38.29 11.75
N ALA A 23 29.48 37.97 10.53
CA ALA A 23 28.74 37.06 9.64
C ALA A 23 28.64 35.65 10.24
N GLY A 24 29.73 35.14 10.85
CA GLY A 24 29.74 33.85 11.54
C GLY A 24 28.79 33.80 12.73
N ILE A 25 28.76 34.85 13.56
CA ILE A 25 27.80 34.96 14.69
C ILE A 25 26.36 34.95 14.18
N TRP A 26 26.06 35.74 13.16
CA TRP A 26 24.72 35.81 12.59
C TRP A 26 24.28 34.46 11.99
N PHE A 27 25.18 33.78 11.29
CA PHE A 27 24.91 32.46 10.72
C PHE A 27 24.56 31.43 11.80
N VAL A 28 25.34 31.34 12.88
CA VAL A 28 25.07 30.43 14.00
C VAL A 28 23.73 30.74 14.68
N TYR A 29 23.41 32.02 14.88
CA TYR A 29 22.13 32.43 15.47
C TYR A 29 20.93 32.07 14.58
N SER A 30 21.05 32.26 13.25
CA SER A 30 20.01 31.89 12.30
C SER A 30 19.76 30.37 12.26
N LEU A 31 20.81 29.56 12.35
CA LEU A 31 20.70 28.10 12.36
C LEU A 31 20.06 27.60 13.66
N SER A 32 20.46 28.17 14.80
CA SER A 32 19.93 27.83 16.12
C SER A 32 18.44 28.18 16.26
N SER A 33 18.04 29.37 15.77
CA SER A 33 16.63 29.78 15.80
C SER A 33 15.73 28.92 14.90
N ALA A 34 16.23 28.48 13.74
CA ALA A 34 15.54 27.52 12.87
C ALA A 34 15.39 26.13 13.51
N GLN A 35 16.41 25.66 14.23
CA GLN A 35 16.34 24.41 15.00
C GLN A 35 15.36 24.52 16.17
N ALA A 36 15.36 25.63 16.92
CA ALA A 36 14.45 25.85 18.04
C ALA A 36 12.98 25.92 17.60
N THR A 37 12.69 26.55 16.46
CA THR A 37 11.33 26.56 15.88
C THR A 37 10.91 25.19 15.37
N SER A 38 11.82 24.43 14.75
CA SER A 38 11.56 23.06 14.31
C SER A 38 11.30 22.10 15.48
N ALA A 39 12.10 22.20 16.55
CA ALA A 39 11.92 21.43 17.78
C ALA A 39 10.60 21.77 18.49
N LYS A 40 10.20 23.06 18.53
CA LYS A 40 8.90 23.48 19.05
C LYS A 40 7.74 22.90 18.24
N LYS A 41 7.81 22.96 16.90
CA LYS A 41 6.78 22.38 16.01
C LYS A 41 6.68 20.86 16.19
N LEU A 42 7.82 20.17 16.27
CA LEU A 42 7.86 18.73 16.50
C LEU A 42 7.24 18.36 17.86
N ASN A 43 7.61 19.05 18.93
CA ASN A 43 7.03 18.81 20.25
C ASN A 43 5.53 19.11 20.30
N MET A 44 5.06 20.16 19.60
CA MET A 44 3.62 20.42 19.47
C MET A 44 2.88 19.26 18.80
N GLU A 45 3.38 18.76 17.67
CA GLU A 45 2.72 17.64 16.97
C GLU A 45 2.81 16.33 17.74
N VAL A 46 3.95 16.04 18.37
CA VAL A 46 4.11 14.87 19.25
C VAL A 46 3.14 14.94 20.43
N ASN A 47 2.96 16.12 21.04
CA ASN A 47 2.01 16.28 22.14
C ASN A 47 0.55 16.17 21.67
N LYS A 48 0.20 16.74 20.51
CA LYS A 48 -1.14 16.52 19.91
C LYS A 48 -1.41 15.04 19.68
N TYR A 49 -0.44 14.33 19.08
CA TYR A 49 -0.56 12.90 18.81
C TYR A 49 -0.68 12.07 20.10
N ARG A 50 0.12 12.38 21.12
CA ARG A 50 -0.01 11.74 22.45
C ARG A 50 -1.36 12.02 23.11
N ASN A 51 -1.88 13.24 23.00
CA ASN A 51 -3.19 13.60 23.56
C ASN A 51 -4.34 12.90 22.83
N LEU A 52 -4.22 12.66 21.52
CA LEU A 52 -5.18 11.86 20.76
C LEU A 52 -5.14 10.38 21.16
N ILE A 53 -3.94 9.82 21.40
CA ILE A 53 -3.78 8.43 21.86
C ILE A 53 -4.27 8.25 23.30
N ALA A 54 -3.98 9.21 24.19
CA ALA A 54 -4.36 9.14 25.60
C ALA A 54 -5.88 9.26 25.83
N GLY A 55 -6.64 9.63 24.80
CA GLY A 55 -8.07 9.93 24.92
C GLY A 55 -8.33 11.21 25.69
N TYR A 56 -9.55 11.73 25.57
CA TYR A 56 -9.97 12.91 26.33
C TYR A 56 -10.16 12.51 27.80
N LYS A 57 -9.41 13.12 28.73
CA LYS A 57 -9.68 12.96 30.17
C LYS A 57 -11.03 13.63 30.46
N VAL A 58 -12.04 12.82 30.75
CA VAL A 58 -13.33 13.33 31.24
C VAL A 58 -13.07 13.90 32.64
N VAL A 59 -13.01 15.23 32.74
CA VAL A 59 -12.96 15.93 34.03
C VAL A 59 -14.34 15.78 34.68
N PRO A 60 -14.46 15.21 35.89
CA PRO A 60 -15.75 14.91 36.51
C PRO A 60 -16.36 16.15 37.20
N GLU A 61 -16.26 17.33 36.58
CA GLU A 61 -16.66 18.60 37.20
C GLU A 61 -17.39 19.53 36.23
N ALA A 62 -18.19 18.96 35.32
CA ALA A 62 -19.22 19.70 34.61
C ALA A 62 -20.58 19.28 35.19
N ASP A 63 -21.44 20.26 35.49
CA ASP A 63 -22.84 20.02 35.83
C ASP A 63 -23.44 18.97 34.88
N PRO A 64 -24.29 18.04 35.37
CA PRO A 64 -24.88 17.02 34.51
C PRO A 64 -25.52 17.71 33.32
N ILE A 65 -25.07 17.37 32.10
CA ILE A 65 -25.53 17.98 30.85
C ILE A 65 -27.05 17.83 30.82
N SER A 66 -27.76 18.92 31.12
CA SER A 66 -29.22 18.89 31.14
C SER A 66 -29.70 18.64 29.72
N LEU A 67 -30.68 17.75 29.55
CA LEU A 67 -31.29 17.37 28.26
C LEU A 67 -32.18 18.50 27.71
N THR A 68 -31.61 19.70 27.62
CA THR A 68 -32.27 20.85 27.02
C THR A 68 -32.32 20.67 25.50
N PRO A 69 -33.34 21.21 24.81
CA PRO A 69 -33.44 21.15 23.35
C PRO A 69 -32.18 21.67 22.63
N VAL A 70 -31.49 22.64 23.21
CA VAL A 70 -30.24 23.23 22.67
C VAL A 70 -29.08 22.23 22.75
N ASN A 71 -28.91 21.54 23.88
CA ASN A 71 -27.87 20.53 24.05
C ASN A 71 -28.13 19.31 23.15
N VAL A 72 -29.39 18.89 23.00
CA VAL A 72 -29.78 17.81 22.09
C VAL A 72 -29.46 18.18 20.63
N LYS A 73 -29.79 19.41 20.21
CA LYS A 73 -29.48 19.88 18.86
C LYS A 73 -27.97 19.99 18.60
N SER A 74 -27.20 20.46 19.59
CA SER A 74 -25.75 20.56 19.50
C SER A 74 -25.11 19.16 19.41
N ALA A 75 -25.54 18.22 20.25
CA ALA A 75 -25.09 16.83 20.18
C ALA A 75 -25.42 16.14 18.86
N GLN A 76 -26.57 16.45 18.23
CA GLN A 76 -26.90 15.97 16.89
C GLN A 76 -25.98 16.57 15.82
N SER A 77 -25.63 17.86 15.94
CA SER A 77 -24.65 18.51 15.07
C SER A 77 -23.27 17.87 15.20
N ASP A 78 -22.78 17.69 16.42
CA ASP A 78 -21.48 17.07 16.71
C ASP A 78 -21.43 15.64 16.18
N LYS A 79 -22.52 14.87 16.34
CA LYS A 79 -22.63 13.52 15.75
C LYS A 79 -22.48 13.56 14.22
N ASN A 80 -23.15 14.49 13.56
CA ASN A 80 -23.06 14.63 12.10
C ASN A 80 -21.65 15.05 11.66
N GLU A 81 -21.00 15.95 12.41
CA GLU A 81 -19.62 16.35 12.17
C GLU A 81 -18.65 15.17 12.35
N LEU A 82 -18.82 14.36 13.39
CA LEU A 82 -18.03 13.14 13.63
C LEU A 82 -18.21 12.10 12.52
N ILE A 83 -19.43 11.89 12.03
CA ILE A 83 -19.70 11.01 10.89
C ILE A 83 -18.98 11.50 9.64
N ASN A 84 -19.05 12.81 9.37
CA ASN A 84 -18.36 13.42 8.24
C ASN A 84 -16.84 13.31 8.37
N HIS A 85 -16.30 13.53 9.57
CA HIS A 85 -14.88 13.40 9.86
C HIS A 85 -14.42 11.94 9.71
N GLN A 86 -15.20 10.98 10.21
CA GLN A 86 -14.94 9.55 10.02
C GLN A 86 -14.94 9.16 8.54
N ALA A 87 -15.87 9.68 7.74
CA ALA A 87 -15.91 9.44 6.31
C ALA A 87 -14.66 9.98 5.60
N LYS A 88 -14.22 11.19 5.96
CA LYS A 88 -12.97 11.79 5.45
C LYS A 88 -11.74 10.95 5.82
N LEU A 89 -11.64 10.51 7.07
CA LEU A 89 -10.54 9.64 7.52
C LEU A 89 -10.54 8.31 6.78
N ARG A 90 -11.71 7.68 6.59
CA ARG A 90 -11.85 6.45 5.81
C ARG A 90 -11.39 6.64 4.37
N MET A 91 -11.75 7.76 3.75
CA MET A 91 -11.29 8.11 2.40
C MET A 91 -9.77 8.32 2.35
N ALA A 92 -9.21 9.03 3.33
CA ALA A 92 -7.77 9.26 3.41
C ALA A 92 -6.97 7.97 3.59
N ILE A 93 -7.48 7.01 4.37
CA ILE A 93 -6.79 5.74 4.65
C ILE A 93 -7.00 4.71 3.54
N SER A 94 -8.24 4.57 3.06
CA SER A 94 -8.60 3.54 2.07
C SER A 94 -8.41 3.99 0.62
N GLY A 95 -7.97 5.23 0.42
CA GLY A 95 -7.79 5.87 -0.89
C GLY A 95 -9.09 6.18 -1.63
N PRO A 96 -8.97 6.83 -2.81
CA PRO A 96 -10.08 7.28 -3.66
C PRO A 96 -11.01 6.12 -4.02
N GLN A 97 -12.32 6.34 -3.86
CA GLN A 97 -13.34 5.29 -4.03
C GLN A 97 -13.50 4.89 -5.50
N GLU A 98 -13.40 5.86 -6.40
CA GLU A 98 -13.48 5.75 -7.85
C GLU A 98 -12.35 4.91 -8.46
N LEU A 99 -11.20 4.81 -7.77
CA LEU A 99 -10.07 3.99 -8.20
C LEU A 99 -10.07 2.59 -7.57
N ARG A 100 -11.07 2.26 -6.76
CA ARG A 100 -11.19 0.90 -6.18
C ARG A 100 -11.65 -0.08 -7.25
N ILE A 101 -11.03 -1.25 -7.24
CA ILE A 101 -11.52 -2.41 -7.99
C ILE A 101 -12.57 -3.07 -7.10
N LEU A 102 -13.81 -3.14 -7.56
CA LEU A 102 -14.93 -3.74 -6.84
C LEU A 102 -15.41 -4.98 -7.59
N GLY A 103 -15.75 -6.04 -6.85
CA GLY A 103 -16.41 -7.20 -7.43
C GLY A 103 -17.90 -6.97 -7.60
N LYS A 104 -18.53 -7.83 -8.41
CA LYS A 104 -19.98 -7.79 -8.63
C LYS A 104 -20.76 -8.11 -7.35
N GLU A 105 -21.65 -7.21 -6.92
CA GLU A 105 -22.41 -7.38 -5.68
C GLU A 105 -23.37 -8.58 -5.70
N LYS A 106 -24.01 -8.84 -6.85
CA LYS A 106 -25.05 -9.89 -7.00
C LYS A 106 -24.57 -11.06 -7.87
N ILE A 107 -23.35 -11.51 -7.66
CA ILE A 107 -22.79 -12.66 -8.37
C ILE A 107 -23.22 -13.97 -7.69
N THR A 108 -23.67 -14.93 -8.49
CA THR A 108 -24.03 -16.27 -8.00
C THR A 108 -22.77 -17.16 -7.88
N ASN A 109 -22.82 -18.19 -7.04
CA ASN A 109 -21.72 -19.14 -6.89
C ASN A 109 -21.34 -19.79 -8.24
N THR A 110 -22.33 -20.23 -9.02
CA THR A 110 -22.10 -20.85 -10.34
C THR A 110 -21.47 -19.87 -11.33
N GLU A 111 -21.95 -18.63 -11.37
CA GLU A 111 -21.37 -17.59 -12.22
C GLU A 111 -19.92 -17.28 -11.80
N LEU A 112 -19.64 -17.18 -10.51
CA LEU A 112 -18.30 -16.93 -9.99
C LEU A 112 -17.32 -18.04 -10.37
N VAL A 113 -17.70 -19.31 -10.21
CA VAL A 113 -16.85 -20.45 -10.60
C VAL A 113 -16.57 -20.43 -12.10
N ALA A 114 -17.56 -20.10 -12.93
CA ALA A 114 -17.37 -19.97 -14.37
C ALA A 114 -16.40 -18.82 -14.72
N LEU A 115 -16.58 -17.64 -14.10
CA LEU A 115 -15.71 -16.49 -14.32
C LEU A 115 -14.27 -16.73 -13.85
N MET A 116 -14.07 -17.45 -12.73
CA MET A 116 -12.73 -17.82 -12.27
C MET A 116 -12.03 -18.73 -13.29
N LYS A 117 -12.71 -19.76 -13.80
CA LYS A 117 -12.17 -20.65 -14.85
C LYS A 117 -11.82 -19.87 -16.11
N GLN A 118 -12.77 -19.07 -16.59
CA GLN A 118 -12.56 -18.22 -17.76
C GLN A 118 -11.36 -17.29 -17.58
N SER A 119 -11.24 -16.62 -16.42
CA SER A 119 -10.13 -15.68 -16.18
C SER A 119 -8.79 -16.40 -16.14
N VAL A 120 -8.70 -17.58 -15.50
CA VAL A 120 -7.46 -18.38 -15.48
C VAL A 120 -7.07 -18.82 -16.88
N ASP A 121 -8.03 -19.25 -17.70
CA ASP A 121 -7.78 -19.63 -19.09
C ASP A 121 -7.34 -18.42 -19.93
N GLU A 122 -7.98 -17.27 -19.77
CA GLU A 122 -7.63 -16.02 -20.44
C GLU A 122 -6.24 -15.51 -20.06
N TRP A 123 -5.88 -15.54 -18.77
CA TRP A 123 -4.54 -15.15 -18.31
C TRP A 123 -3.48 -16.13 -18.80
N THR A 124 -3.77 -17.44 -18.80
CA THR A 124 -2.86 -18.46 -19.33
C THR A 124 -2.62 -18.25 -20.82
N LYS A 125 -3.70 -18.02 -21.59
CA LYS A 125 -3.60 -17.74 -23.02
C LYS A 125 -2.83 -16.45 -23.28
N SER A 126 -3.18 -15.37 -22.58
CA SER A 126 -2.50 -14.07 -22.66
C SER A 126 -1.01 -14.18 -22.33
N ALA A 127 -0.63 -15.01 -21.35
CA ALA A 127 0.76 -15.23 -21.00
C ALA A 127 1.52 -15.87 -22.17
N ASN A 128 0.95 -16.91 -22.77
CA ASN A 128 1.52 -17.56 -23.94
C ASN A 128 1.64 -16.59 -25.13
N ASP A 129 0.58 -15.84 -25.43
CA ASP A 129 0.53 -14.86 -26.54
C ASP A 129 1.59 -13.75 -26.36
N GLN A 130 1.90 -13.38 -25.11
CA GLN A 130 2.90 -12.38 -24.79
C GLN A 130 4.30 -12.94 -24.55
N GLY A 131 4.51 -14.25 -24.67
CA GLY A 131 5.78 -14.92 -24.38
C GLY A 131 6.20 -14.82 -22.91
N ILE A 132 5.23 -14.79 -21.99
CA ILE A 132 5.44 -14.96 -20.54
C ILE A 132 5.46 -16.45 -20.26
N ARG A 133 6.54 -16.94 -19.66
CA ARG A 133 6.62 -18.34 -19.27
C ARG A 133 5.85 -18.55 -17.97
N LEU A 134 5.08 -19.62 -17.93
CA LEU A 134 4.39 -20.10 -16.73
C LEU A 134 5.00 -21.43 -16.31
N LEU A 135 5.01 -21.70 -15.01
CA LEU A 135 5.31 -23.05 -14.51
C LEU A 135 4.26 -24.04 -15.02
N THR A 136 4.68 -25.29 -15.25
CA THR A 136 3.82 -26.39 -15.73
C THR A 136 3.72 -27.50 -14.67
N GLY A 137 2.82 -28.46 -14.89
CA GLY A 137 2.64 -29.62 -14.02
C GLY A 137 2.05 -29.25 -12.65
N GLU A 138 2.58 -29.86 -11.59
CA GLU A 138 2.05 -29.69 -10.23
C GLU A 138 2.12 -28.23 -9.76
N ASN A 139 3.13 -27.49 -10.17
CA ASN A 139 3.34 -26.08 -9.80
C ASN A 139 2.76 -25.09 -10.81
N LYS A 140 1.87 -25.51 -11.70
CA LYS A 140 1.21 -24.58 -12.64
C LYS A 140 0.54 -23.42 -11.88
N CYS A 141 0.73 -22.20 -12.38
CA CYS A 141 0.13 -20.99 -11.86
C CYS A 141 -1.37 -20.96 -12.20
N ASP A 142 -2.23 -21.15 -11.20
CA ASP A 142 -3.69 -20.99 -11.30
C ASP A 142 -4.17 -19.68 -10.65
N PHE A 143 -3.24 -18.73 -10.46
CA PHE A 143 -3.54 -17.36 -10.07
C PHE A 143 -4.35 -17.23 -8.77
N GLY A 144 -4.07 -18.08 -7.78
CA GLY A 144 -4.75 -18.07 -6.49
C GLY A 144 -6.08 -18.83 -6.48
N PHE A 145 -6.51 -19.39 -7.62
CA PHE A 145 -7.78 -20.10 -7.75
C PHE A 145 -7.61 -21.61 -7.91
N ARG A 146 -6.41 -22.17 -7.71
CA ARG A 146 -6.14 -23.61 -7.84
C ARG A 146 -7.20 -24.48 -7.19
N ARG A 147 -7.66 -24.11 -5.99
CA ARG A 147 -8.74 -24.81 -5.27
C ARG A 147 -9.93 -25.10 -6.18
N TYR A 148 -10.43 -24.08 -6.84
CA TYR A 148 -11.65 -24.14 -7.66
C TYR A 148 -11.42 -24.64 -9.08
N ILE A 149 -10.19 -24.52 -9.57
CA ILE A 149 -9.81 -24.99 -10.92
C ILE A 149 -9.51 -26.48 -10.91
N ARG A 150 -8.75 -26.97 -9.92
CA ARG A 150 -8.24 -28.36 -9.90
C ARG A 150 -9.11 -29.32 -9.10
N ASN A 151 -9.78 -28.85 -8.04
CA ASN A 151 -10.57 -29.74 -7.19
C ASN A 151 -12.03 -29.71 -7.63
N ALA A 152 -12.44 -30.73 -8.39
CA ALA A 152 -13.82 -30.91 -8.82
C ALA A 152 -14.78 -30.90 -7.62
N GLY A 153 -15.89 -30.18 -7.73
CA GLY A 153 -16.89 -30.05 -6.66
C GLY A 153 -16.53 -29.06 -5.55
N SER A 154 -15.35 -28.45 -5.58
CA SER A 154 -15.05 -27.32 -4.69
C SER A 154 -15.73 -26.05 -5.21
N SER A 155 -16.28 -25.26 -4.29
CA SER A 155 -16.92 -23.99 -4.61
C SER A 155 -16.84 -23.04 -3.41
N PRO A 156 -16.76 -21.73 -3.65
CA PRO A 156 -16.90 -20.74 -2.59
C PRO A 156 -18.17 -20.96 -1.76
N ARG A 157 -18.06 -20.82 -0.42
CA ARG A 157 -19.20 -20.95 0.51
C ARG A 157 -19.78 -19.61 0.96
N GLY A 158 -19.29 -18.50 0.41
CA GLY A 158 -19.73 -17.14 0.73
C GLY A 158 -18.77 -16.10 0.18
N LYS A 159 -18.98 -14.83 0.56
CA LYS A 159 -18.13 -13.68 0.17
C LYS A 159 -17.92 -13.56 -1.35
N PHE A 160 -18.90 -13.96 -2.17
CA PHE A 160 -18.74 -14.07 -3.62
C PHE A 160 -18.28 -12.76 -4.27
N ALA A 161 -18.85 -11.63 -3.88
CA ALA A 161 -18.44 -10.32 -4.37
C ALA A 161 -16.95 -10.00 -4.05
N LYS A 162 -16.44 -10.42 -2.89
CA LYS A 162 -15.04 -10.23 -2.52
C LYS A 162 -14.10 -11.17 -3.29
N ILE A 163 -14.53 -12.40 -3.56
CA ILE A 163 -13.75 -13.34 -4.38
C ILE A 163 -13.70 -12.86 -5.84
N ASP A 164 -14.82 -12.34 -6.37
CA ASP A 164 -14.83 -11.69 -7.68
C ASP A 164 -13.95 -10.44 -7.69
N GLN A 165 -13.95 -9.66 -6.60
CA GLN A 165 -13.03 -8.54 -6.42
C GLN A 165 -11.56 -9.01 -6.49
N GLN A 166 -11.22 -10.14 -5.84
CA GLN A 166 -9.87 -10.72 -5.94
C GLN A 166 -9.52 -11.09 -7.37
N ARG A 167 -10.44 -11.70 -8.12
CA ARG A 167 -10.25 -12.06 -9.53
C ARG A 167 -9.93 -10.83 -10.38
N LEU A 168 -10.68 -9.74 -10.20
CA LEU A 168 -10.45 -8.48 -10.92
C LEU A 168 -9.14 -7.79 -10.51
N ILE A 169 -8.74 -7.88 -9.23
CA ILE A 169 -7.44 -7.36 -8.77
C ILE A 169 -6.30 -8.16 -9.38
N ILE A 170 -6.42 -9.49 -9.44
CA ILE A 170 -5.42 -10.35 -10.07
C ILE A 170 -5.30 -10.04 -11.56
N ASP A 171 -6.42 -9.85 -12.28
CA ASP A 171 -6.42 -9.43 -13.68
C ASP A 171 -5.60 -8.14 -13.87
N PHE A 172 -5.88 -7.14 -13.03
CA PHE A 172 -5.16 -5.88 -13.04
C PHE A 172 -3.67 -6.04 -12.76
N LEU A 173 -3.30 -6.76 -11.70
CA LEU A 173 -1.90 -6.98 -11.31
C LEU A 173 -1.12 -7.76 -12.37
N TYR A 174 -1.75 -8.79 -12.95
CA TYR A 174 -1.17 -9.59 -14.02
C TYR A 174 -0.90 -8.74 -15.27
N LYS A 175 -1.91 -8.01 -15.75
CA LYS A 175 -1.77 -7.13 -16.92
C LYS A 175 -0.71 -6.06 -16.70
N LEU A 176 -0.72 -5.44 -15.52
CA LEU A 176 0.28 -4.43 -15.15
C LEU A 176 1.70 -5.00 -15.14
N LEU A 177 1.90 -6.22 -14.61
CA LEU A 177 3.20 -6.89 -14.64
C LEU A 177 3.62 -7.25 -16.07
N ALA A 178 2.70 -7.76 -16.87
CA ALA A 178 2.95 -8.09 -18.28
C ALA A 178 3.39 -6.84 -19.07
N ASP A 179 2.70 -5.71 -18.88
CA ASP A 179 3.00 -4.43 -19.51
C ASP A 179 4.29 -3.79 -18.99
N SER A 180 4.81 -4.23 -17.85
CA SER A 180 6.02 -3.68 -17.23
C SER A 180 7.32 -4.23 -17.83
N ARG A 181 7.21 -5.21 -18.74
CA ARG A 181 8.35 -5.86 -19.41
C ARG A 181 8.97 -5.03 -20.53
N SER A 182 8.27 -4.01 -21.02
CA SER A 182 8.78 -3.15 -22.08
C SER A 182 9.87 -2.23 -21.52
N ASP A 183 10.99 -2.15 -22.24
CA ASP A 183 11.98 -1.09 -22.02
C ASP A 183 11.38 0.31 -22.23
N ALA A 184 12.10 1.36 -21.82
CA ALA A 184 11.66 2.75 -22.00
C ALA A 184 11.41 3.13 -23.48
N SER A 185 11.95 2.36 -24.43
CA SER A 185 11.74 2.51 -25.88
C SER A 185 10.58 1.68 -26.44
N GLY A 186 9.94 0.82 -25.65
CA GLY A 186 8.82 -0.03 -26.06
C GLY A 186 9.20 -1.17 -27.03
N ALA A 187 10.48 -1.34 -27.36
CA ALA A 187 10.92 -2.19 -28.47
C ALA A 187 11.27 -3.62 -28.03
N THR A 188 11.82 -3.79 -26.82
CA THR A 188 12.24 -5.11 -26.31
C THR A 188 11.44 -5.49 -25.07
N ARG A 189 10.82 -6.67 -25.09
CA ARG A 189 10.19 -7.26 -23.90
C ARG A 189 11.19 -8.10 -23.15
N THR A 190 11.46 -7.76 -21.89
CA THR A 190 12.30 -8.58 -21.01
C THR A 190 11.67 -9.96 -20.80
N PRO A 191 12.47 -11.04 -20.73
CA PRO A 191 11.99 -12.36 -20.31
C PRO A 191 11.30 -12.29 -18.94
N LEU A 192 10.18 -13.00 -18.80
CA LEU A 192 9.42 -13.10 -17.56
C LEU A 192 8.99 -14.55 -17.36
N LEU A 193 9.34 -15.10 -16.20
CA LEU A 193 8.76 -16.34 -15.68
C LEU A 193 7.83 -15.96 -14.52
N LEU A 194 6.53 -16.15 -14.69
CA LEU A 194 5.57 -16.00 -13.61
C LEU A 194 5.49 -17.31 -12.82
N ILE A 195 5.88 -17.25 -11.54
CA ILE A 195 5.84 -18.39 -10.63
C ILE A 195 4.42 -18.54 -10.10
N SER A 196 3.89 -17.48 -9.48
CA SER A 196 2.52 -17.49 -8.95
C SER A 196 2.00 -16.08 -8.66
N ILE A 197 0.68 -15.95 -8.64
CA ILE A 197 -0.02 -14.83 -8.00
C ILE A 197 -0.90 -15.45 -6.91
N ASP A 198 -0.41 -15.43 -5.69
CA ASP A 198 -1.09 -16.03 -4.54
C ASP A 198 -2.11 -15.04 -3.97
N ARG A 199 -3.23 -15.56 -3.46
CA ARG A 199 -4.25 -14.76 -2.75
C ARG A 199 -4.47 -15.23 -1.33
N GLU A 200 -5.00 -14.34 -0.50
CA GLU A 200 -5.55 -14.71 0.80
C GLU A 200 -6.94 -15.36 0.64
N PRO A 201 -7.15 -16.61 1.10
CA PRO A 201 -8.45 -17.29 1.01
C PRO A 201 -9.40 -16.84 2.13
N ILE A 202 -9.93 -15.62 1.99
CA ILE A 202 -10.81 -14.95 2.97
C ILE A 202 -12.08 -15.74 3.30
N GLU A 203 -12.52 -16.62 2.42
CA GLU A 203 -13.71 -17.45 2.55
C GLU A 203 -13.49 -18.70 3.42
N ILE A 204 -12.23 -19.05 3.69
CA ILE A 204 -11.87 -20.22 4.50
C ILE A 204 -11.49 -19.79 5.91
N LEU A 205 -10.78 -18.68 6.04
CA LEU A 205 -10.31 -18.14 7.33
C LEU A 205 -11.47 -17.85 8.30
N ASP A 206 -12.61 -17.38 7.78
CA ASP A 206 -13.79 -17.08 8.60
C ASP A 206 -14.71 -18.30 8.80
N ALA A 207 -14.50 -19.38 8.05
CA ALA A 207 -15.41 -20.51 7.97
C ALA A 207 -15.04 -21.69 8.88
N ASN A 208 -13.99 -21.59 9.70
CA ASN A 208 -13.55 -22.65 10.62
C ASN A 208 -13.98 -22.37 12.07
N PRO A 209 -15.20 -22.79 12.49
CA PRO A 209 -15.61 -22.76 13.90
C PRO A 209 -14.95 -23.88 14.74
N THR A 210 -14.32 -24.86 14.11
CA THR A 210 -13.78 -26.08 14.75
C THR A 210 -12.32 -25.99 15.19
N GLY A 211 -11.62 -24.88 14.91
CA GLY A 211 -10.22 -24.69 15.31
C GLY A 211 -9.18 -25.50 14.53
N GLU A 212 -9.58 -26.25 13.49
CA GLU A 212 -8.64 -26.91 12.59
C GLU A 212 -7.86 -25.87 11.77
N VAL A 213 -6.57 -26.12 11.55
CA VAL A 213 -5.73 -25.25 10.72
C VAL A 213 -6.23 -25.35 9.27
N PRO A 214 -6.64 -24.24 8.62
CA PRO A 214 -7.07 -24.27 7.23
C PRO A 214 -5.99 -24.83 6.33
N ARG A 215 -6.31 -25.88 5.56
CA ARG A 215 -5.39 -26.42 4.56
C ARG A 215 -5.39 -25.52 3.33
N PHE A 216 -4.32 -24.75 3.16
CA PHE A 216 -4.14 -23.88 2.00
C PHE A 216 -3.63 -24.64 0.78
N GLU A 217 -4.06 -24.18 -0.39
CA GLU A 217 -3.48 -24.57 -1.68
C GLU A 217 -2.12 -23.88 -1.89
N ALA A 218 -1.36 -24.35 -2.89
CA ALA A 218 0.00 -23.84 -3.18
C ALA A 218 0.05 -22.35 -3.55
N ASP A 219 -1.06 -21.80 -4.06
CA ASP A 219 -1.26 -20.40 -4.45
C ASP A 219 -2.17 -19.64 -3.46
N GLU A 220 -2.29 -20.15 -2.23
CA GLU A 220 -3.00 -19.50 -1.13
C GLU A 220 -2.03 -19.21 0.02
N PHE A 221 -2.24 -18.11 0.75
CA PHE A 221 -1.40 -17.77 1.91
C PHE A 221 -2.14 -16.93 2.95
N THR A 222 -1.59 -16.92 4.17
CA THR A 222 -1.97 -15.95 5.20
C THR A 222 -0.94 -14.82 5.24
N PRO A 223 -1.34 -13.55 5.15
CA PRO A 223 -0.42 -12.42 5.19
C PRO A 223 0.24 -12.30 6.58
N THR A 224 1.57 -12.18 6.62
CA THR A 224 2.31 -11.90 7.86
C THR A 224 2.07 -10.47 8.37
N ARG A 225 1.80 -9.53 7.46
CA ARG A 225 1.47 -8.13 7.75
C ARG A 225 0.27 -7.72 6.90
N SER A 226 -0.71 -7.07 7.52
CA SER A 226 -1.89 -6.56 6.84
C SER A 226 -2.26 -5.18 7.41
N PHE A 227 -2.74 -4.30 6.55
CA PHE A 227 -3.35 -3.02 6.95
C PHE A 227 -4.82 -3.19 7.35
N ARG A 228 -5.33 -4.43 7.41
CA ARG A 228 -6.69 -4.72 7.86
C ARG A 228 -6.88 -4.22 9.28
N GLN A 229 -7.85 -3.33 9.45
CA GLN A 229 -8.31 -2.91 10.77
C GLN A 229 -9.82 -3.07 10.78
N ASP A 230 -10.31 -3.95 11.65
CA ASP A 230 -11.73 -4.29 11.72
C ASP A 230 -12.60 -3.03 11.81
N LYS A 231 -13.65 -2.95 10.99
CA LYS A 231 -14.58 -1.80 10.84
C LYS A 231 -14.02 -0.50 10.25
N TYR A 232 -12.70 -0.42 9.99
CA TYR A 232 -12.06 0.80 9.49
C TYR A 232 -11.47 0.62 8.09
N VAL A 233 -10.72 -0.46 7.87
CA VAL A 233 -10.02 -0.71 6.61
C VAL A 233 -10.15 -2.18 6.27
N GLU A 234 -10.88 -2.46 5.19
CA GLU A 234 -10.91 -3.78 4.58
C GLU A 234 -9.75 -3.91 3.60
N THR A 235 -8.99 -5.00 3.71
CA THR A 235 -7.88 -5.29 2.80
C THR A 235 -7.98 -6.69 2.24
N LEU A 236 -7.48 -6.85 1.01
CA LEU A 236 -7.28 -8.12 0.34
C LEU A 236 -5.79 -8.27 0.07
N SER A 237 -5.20 -9.38 0.51
CA SER A 237 -3.75 -9.59 0.42
C SER A 237 -3.41 -10.46 -0.79
N PHE A 238 -2.36 -10.06 -1.50
CA PHE A 238 -1.85 -10.76 -2.67
C PHE A 238 -0.33 -10.89 -2.57
N ARG A 239 0.22 -11.94 -3.17
CA ARG A 239 1.67 -12.13 -3.29
C ARG A 239 2.00 -12.52 -4.72
N ILE A 240 2.81 -11.70 -5.37
CA ILE A 240 3.25 -11.94 -6.75
C ILE A 240 4.68 -12.48 -6.70
N LYS A 241 4.89 -13.67 -7.25
CA LYS A 241 6.21 -14.30 -7.39
C LYS A 241 6.56 -14.42 -8.86
N PHE A 242 7.66 -13.83 -9.28
CA PHE A 242 8.12 -13.89 -10.66
C PHE A 242 9.64 -13.74 -10.73
N VAL A 243 10.21 -14.15 -11.87
CA VAL A 243 11.62 -13.90 -12.20
C VAL A 243 11.70 -13.11 -13.49
N SER A 244 12.41 -11.99 -13.42
CA SER A 244 12.68 -11.10 -14.55
C SER A 244 13.87 -10.21 -14.23
N GLN A 245 14.14 -9.23 -15.09
CA GLN A 245 15.15 -8.21 -14.85
C GLN A 245 14.71 -7.22 -13.76
N THR A 246 15.67 -6.62 -13.06
CA THR A 246 15.40 -5.59 -12.03
C THR A 246 14.66 -4.36 -12.60
N SER A 247 14.88 -4.05 -13.87
CA SER A 247 14.15 -2.99 -14.60
C SER A 247 12.64 -3.24 -14.61
N THR A 248 12.21 -4.48 -14.86
CA THR A 248 10.80 -4.88 -14.88
C THR A 248 10.13 -4.70 -13.53
N LEU A 249 10.80 -5.08 -12.44
CA LEU A 249 10.29 -4.84 -11.08
C LEU A 249 10.12 -3.34 -10.83
N ARG A 250 11.12 -2.52 -11.17
CA ARG A 250 11.04 -1.07 -11.00
C ARG A 250 9.88 -0.46 -11.80
N THR A 251 9.74 -0.83 -13.07
CA THR A 251 8.65 -0.37 -13.93
C THR A 251 7.29 -0.79 -13.37
N PHE A 252 7.15 -2.03 -12.88
CA PHE A 252 5.93 -2.51 -12.27
C PHE A 252 5.54 -1.71 -11.03
N LEU A 253 6.49 -1.47 -10.12
CA LEU A 253 6.24 -0.69 -8.91
C LEU A 253 5.87 0.76 -9.22
N ASN A 254 6.56 1.38 -10.18
CA ASN A 254 6.25 2.74 -10.61
C ASN A 254 4.85 2.80 -11.25
N LYS A 255 4.55 1.90 -12.20
CA LYS A 255 3.21 1.85 -12.82
C LYS A 255 2.12 1.59 -11.79
N LEU A 256 2.36 0.72 -10.80
CA LEU A 256 1.41 0.45 -9.73
C LEU A 256 1.11 1.70 -8.91
N HIS A 257 2.17 2.43 -8.51
CA HIS A 257 2.06 3.70 -7.81
C HIS A 257 1.30 4.75 -8.66
N ASP A 258 1.67 4.89 -9.93
CA ASP A 258 1.13 5.92 -10.83
C ASP A 258 -0.35 5.69 -11.16
N THR A 259 -0.89 4.49 -10.91
CA THR A 259 -2.33 4.25 -11.06
C THR A 259 -3.19 5.00 -10.04
N GLY A 260 -2.61 5.47 -8.93
CA GLY A 260 -3.35 6.10 -7.83
C GLY A 260 -4.33 5.18 -7.10
N ARG A 261 -4.40 3.90 -7.49
CA ARG A 261 -5.28 2.90 -6.85
C ARG A 261 -4.76 2.60 -5.44
N PRO A 262 -5.65 2.24 -4.49
CA PRO A 262 -5.27 2.01 -3.10
C PRO A 262 -4.57 0.66 -2.90
N PHE A 263 -3.39 0.49 -3.51
CA PHE A 263 -2.48 -0.62 -3.26
C PHE A 263 -1.42 -0.20 -2.26
N ALA A 264 -1.19 -1.04 -1.25
CA ALA A 264 -0.12 -0.87 -0.29
C ALA A 264 0.83 -2.07 -0.35
N ILE A 265 2.12 -1.80 -0.52
CA ILE A 265 3.15 -2.83 -0.56
C ILE A 265 3.66 -3.06 0.86
N THR A 266 3.49 -4.28 1.37
CA THR A 266 3.90 -4.64 2.73
C THR A 266 5.33 -5.16 2.79
N THR A 267 5.74 -5.93 1.78
CA THR A 267 7.05 -6.59 1.71
C THR A 267 7.49 -6.71 0.26
N ILE A 268 8.79 -6.52 0.01
CA ILE A 268 9.45 -6.85 -1.26
C ILE A 268 10.67 -7.71 -0.92
N GLU A 269 10.73 -8.91 -1.50
CA GLU A 269 11.86 -9.83 -1.37
C GLU A 269 12.49 -10.02 -2.74
N VAL A 270 13.80 -9.78 -2.83
CA VAL A 270 14.57 -9.93 -4.08
C VAL A 270 15.70 -10.92 -3.82
N ASN A 271 15.67 -12.03 -4.54
CA ASN A 271 16.65 -13.10 -4.45
C ASN A 271 17.25 -13.37 -5.83
N THR A 272 18.48 -13.87 -5.87
CA THR A 272 19.07 -14.41 -7.10
C THR A 272 18.34 -15.70 -7.48
N PRO A 273 17.90 -15.87 -8.74
CA PRO A 273 17.21 -17.08 -9.17
C PRO A 273 18.13 -18.30 -9.07
N THR A 274 17.57 -19.45 -8.72
CA THR A 274 18.32 -20.72 -8.72
C THR A 274 18.69 -21.11 -10.16
N PRO A 275 19.76 -21.89 -10.38
CA PRO A 275 20.19 -22.30 -11.72
C PRO A 275 19.09 -23.00 -12.54
N GLU A 276 18.21 -23.76 -11.87
CA GLU A 276 17.06 -24.42 -12.50
C GLU A 276 16.05 -23.41 -13.06
N VAL A 277 15.77 -22.35 -12.30
CA VAL A 277 14.85 -21.27 -12.70
C VAL A 277 15.44 -20.44 -13.84
N VAL A 278 16.75 -20.26 -13.87
CA VAL A 278 17.45 -19.62 -15.01
C VAL A 278 17.30 -20.45 -16.28
N LYS A 279 17.47 -21.77 -16.22
CA LYS A 279 17.22 -22.67 -17.37
C LYS A 279 15.76 -22.56 -17.86
N SER A 280 14.81 -22.38 -16.95
CA SER A 280 13.40 -22.17 -17.31
C SER A 280 13.12 -20.84 -18.01
N LEU A 281 14.00 -19.84 -17.91
CA LEU A 281 13.87 -18.55 -18.62
C LEU A 281 14.37 -18.60 -20.07
N GLY A 282 15.23 -19.57 -20.41
CA GLY A 282 15.88 -19.69 -21.71
C GLY A 282 17.30 -19.15 -21.64
#